data_AF-A0A6A4HJ12-F1
#
_entry.id   AF-A0A6A4HJ12-F1
#
_cell.length_a   1.000
_cell.length_b   1.000
_cell.length_c   1.000
_cell.angle_alpha   90.00
_cell.angle_beta   90.00
_cell.angle_gamma   90.00
#
_symmetry.space_group_name_H-M   'P 1'
#
loop_
_entity.id
_entity.type
_entity.pdbx_description
1 polymer ?
#
loop_
_entity_poly.entity_id
_entity_poly.type
_entity_poly.pdbx_seq_one_letter_code
_entity_poly.pdbx_strand_id
1 'polypeptide(L)'
;MSQSRRPLVADAIPLIDLLDDQLKLLVGDNDKPMIICASAAKAQAVLNKYYSKTDDSRMYRLCMMLHPQYKMSYFSKASWEIEWIDTAHRIIQEEWETRYKPTIDPSFLQHVGDMTQPDSVYVLERYLNSSTDADTDPIKFWVLHLDKPGSYLLPCFANLFIYFPATSTDVEWLFLHGSAQVSKRRHSLLFETLRCLIVLRSWFEAGLVPIEKVLVYFRSLKSRRRDGTVDSGDEV
;
A
#
# COMPACT_ATOMS: atom_id res chain seq x y z
N MET A 1 -10.72 9.51 -1.50
CA MET A 1 -9.82 9.27 -0.36
C MET A 1 -8.69 8.33 -0.78
N SER A 2 -7.85 8.71 -1.75
CA SER A 2 -6.60 7.97 -2.05
C SER A 2 -5.44 8.90 -1.70
N GLN A 3 -4.65 8.52 -0.71
CA GLN A 3 -3.36 9.14 -0.43
C GLN A 3 -2.30 8.12 -0.88
N SER A 4 -1.58 8.40 -1.98
CA SER A 4 -0.61 7.48 -2.61
C SER A 4 0.63 7.17 -1.75
N ARG A 5 0.61 7.48 -0.46
CA ARG A 5 1.75 7.40 0.47
C ARG A 5 1.41 6.69 1.78
N ARG A 6 0.25 6.03 1.88
CA ARG A 6 -0.16 5.25 3.06
C ARG A 6 -0.61 3.85 2.62
N PRO A 7 -0.19 2.79 3.31
CA PRO A 7 -0.61 1.44 2.97
C PRO A 7 -2.07 1.23 3.39
N LEU A 8 -2.99 1.43 2.45
CA LEU A 8 -4.43 1.39 2.66
C LEU A 8 -5.00 -0.02 2.91
N VAL A 9 -4.21 -1.09 2.74
CA VAL A 9 -4.72 -2.48 2.78
C VAL A 9 -5.13 -2.84 4.19
N ALA A 10 -4.33 -2.43 5.18
CA ALA A 10 -4.63 -2.65 6.58
C ALA A 10 -5.87 -1.89 7.05
N ASP A 11 -6.17 -0.75 6.41
CA ASP A 11 -7.31 0.10 6.76
C ASP A 11 -8.63 -0.40 6.15
N ALA A 12 -8.58 -1.30 5.16
CA ALA A 12 -9.77 -1.75 4.44
C ALA A 12 -10.80 -2.43 5.36
N ILE A 13 -10.34 -3.35 6.22
CA ILE A 13 -11.21 -4.07 7.15
C ILE A 13 -11.75 -3.12 8.25
N PRO A 14 -10.93 -2.31 8.95
CA PRO A 14 -11.43 -1.35 9.93
C PRO A 14 -12.42 -0.34 9.37
N LEU A 15 -12.25 0.08 8.11
CA LEU A 15 -13.23 0.93 7.43
C LEU A 15 -14.55 0.22 7.17
N ILE A 16 -14.51 -1.07 6.79
CA ILE A 16 -15.73 -1.87 6.62
C ILE A 16 -16.42 -2.06 7.97
N ASP A 17 -15.69 -2.40 9.03
CA ASP A 17 -16.23 -2.58 10.39
C ASP A 17 -16.91 -1.29 10.87
N LEU A 18 -16.26 -0.13 10.68
CA LEU A 18 -16.83 1.18 11.01
C LEU A 18 -18.14 1.43 10.25
N LEU A 19 -18.19 1.12 8.95
CA LEU A 19 -19.40 1.29 8.14
C LEU A 19 -20.51 0.35 8.61
N ASP A 20 -20.19 -0.90 8.94
CA ASP A 20 -21.16 -1.87 9.43
C ASP A 20 -21.76 -1.43 10.78
N ASP A 21 -20.94 -0.92 11.69
CA ASP A 21 -21.40 -0.37 12.97
C ASP A 21 -22.36 0.80 12.76
N GLN A 22 -22.04 1.74 11.85
CA GLN A 22 -22.95 2.84 11.53
C GLN A 22 -24.26 2.33 10.92
N LEU A 23 -24.21 1.34 10.03
CA LEU A 23 -25.42 0.76 9.42
C LEU A 23 -26.29 0.03 10.45
N LYS A 24 -25.67 -0.74 11.37
CA LYS A 24 -26.37 -1.39 12.49
C LYS A 24 -27.11 -0.38 13.37
N LEU A 25 -26.46 0.74 13.68
CA LEU A 25 -27.10 1.83 14.43
C LEU A 25 -28.29 2.44 13.69
N LEU A 26 -28.23 2.57 12.36
CA LEU A 26 -29.35 3.07 11.56
C LEU A 26 -30.52 2.08 11.49
N VAL A 27 -30.23 0.78 11.41
CA VAL A 27 -31.27 -0.27 11.34
C VAL A 27 -31.98 -0.46 12.68
N GLY A 28 -31.28 -0.32 13.80
CA GLY A 28 -31.84 -0.45 15.15
C GLY A 28 -32.59 0.79 15.66
N ASP A 29 -32.56 1.90 14.92
CA ASP A 29 -33.18 3.16 15.31
C ASP A 29 -34.65 3.22 14.86
N ASN A 30 -35.57 3.14 15.81
CA ASN A 30 -37.02 3.20 15.57
C ASN A 30 -37.54 4.61 15.28
N ASP A 31 -36.72 5.66 15.45
CA ASP A 31 -37.11 7.05 15.16
C ASP A 31 -36.95 7.40 13.67
N LYS A 32 -36.15 6.62 12.93
CA LYS A 32 -35.87 6.87 11.51
C LYS A 32 -36.99 6.32 10.60
N PRO A 33 -37.24 6.98 9.44
CA PRO A 33 -38.18 6.47 8.45
C PRO A 33 -37.82 5.05 7.99
N MET A 34 -38.85 4.20 7.85
CA MET A 34 -38.70 2.80 7.38
C MET A 34 -37.89 2.67 6.09
N ILE A 35 -37.97 3.65 5.18
CA ILE A 35 -37.21 3.68 3.92
C ILE A 35 -35.71 3.73 4.20
N ILE A 36 -35.28 4.53 5.18
CA ILE A 36 -33.87 4.66 5.56
C ILE A 36 -33.40 3.34 6.17
N CYS A 37 -34.16 2.75 7.09
CA CYS A 37 -33.81 1.46 7.71
C CYS A 37 -33.73 0.33 6.68
N ALA A 38 -34.68 0.27 5.73
CA ALA A 38 -34.65 -0.70 4.65
C ALA A 38 -33.46 -0.49 3.70
N SER A 39 -33.09 0.76 3.43
CA SER A 39 -31.90 1.08 2.62
C SER A 39 -30.60 0.69 3.34
N ALA A 40 -30.52 0.92 4.66
CA ALA A 40 -29.38 0.55 5.48
C ALA A 40 -29.22 -0.98 5.56
N ALA A 41 -30.31 -1.72 5.71
CA ALA A 41 -30.30 -3.19 5.68
C ALA A 41 -29.79 -3.73 4.32
N LYS A 42 -30.19 -3.10 3.20
CA LYS A 42 -29.65 -3.45 1.88
C LYS A 42 -28.17 -3.12 1.76
N ALA A 43 -27.74 -1.96 2.25
CA ALA A 43 -26.33 -1.57 2.25
C ALA A 43 -25.48 -2.56 3.07
N GLN A 44 -25.98 -3.00 4.22
CA GLN A 44 -25.33 -4.00 5.06
C GLN A 44 -25.18 -5.36 4.34
N ALA A 45 -26.23 -5.82 3.63
CA ALA A 45 -26.13 -7.05 2.84
C ALA A 45 -25.07 -6.96 1.74
N VAL A 46 -24.93 -5.80 1.09
CA VAL A 46 -23.87 -5.54 0.12
C VAL A 46 -22.49 -5.51 0.80
N LEU A 47 -22.40 -4.86 1.96
CA LEU A 47 -21.15 -4.77 2.72
C LEU A 47 -20.65 -6.15 3.14
N ASN A 48 -21.53 -7.00 3.71
CA ASN A 48 -21.20 -8.38 4.08
C ASN A 48 -20.73 -9.22 2.89
N LYS A 49 -21.31 -9.01 1.70
CA LYS A 49 -20.86 -9.66 0.47
C LYS A 49 -19.43 -9.26 0.06
N TYR A 50 -19.01 -8.03 0.33
CA TYR A 50 -17.64 -7.59 0.06
C TYR A 50 -16.68 -7.97 1.18
N TYR A 51 -17.15 -7.97 2.43
CA TYR A 51 -16.40 -8.47 3.57
C TYR A 51 -16.03 -9.95 3.37
N SER A 52 -16.96 -10.79 2.91
CA SER A 52 -16.64 -12.19 2.63
C SER A 52 -15.56 -12.38 1.55
N LYS A 53 -15.34 -11.38 0.67
CA LYS A 53 -14.27 -11.42 -0.33
C LYS A 53 -12.90 -11.04 0.21
N THR A 54 -12.81 -10.40 1.38
CA THR A 54 -11.49 -10.16 2.00
C THR A 54 -10.82 -11.47 2.39
N ASP A 55 -11.60 -12.53 2.59
CA ASP A 55 -11.10 -13.87 2.90
C ASP A 55 -10.49 -14.59 1.69
N ASP A 56 -10.81 -14.16 0.46
CA ASP A 56 -10.19 -14.68 -0.77
C ASP A 56 -8.69 -14.37 -0.83
N SER A 57 -8.23 -13.38 -0.05
CA SER A 57 -6.83 -12.97 0.01
C SER A 57 -6.30 -12.94 1.44
N ARG A 58 -5.29 -13.77 1.69
CA ARG A 58 -4.52 -13.78 2.95
C ARG A 58 -3.93 -12.41 3.30
N MET A 59 -3.73 -11.54 2.31
CA MET A 59 -3.04 -10.25 2.46
C MET A 59 -3.73 -9.30 3.44
N TYR A 60 -5.07 -9.26 3.48
CA TYR A 60 -5.77 -8.34 4.38
C TYR A 60 -5.47 -8.66 5.84
N ARG A 61 -5.55 -9.95 6.21
CA ARG A 61 -5.25 -10.43 7.56
C ARG A 61 -3.78 -10.22 7.93
N LEU A 62 -2.86 -10.56 7.02
CA LEU A 62 -1.41 -10.33 7.20
C LEU A 62 -1.08 -8.86 7.42
N CYS A 63 -1.64 -7.97 6.59
CA CYS A 63 -1.41 -6.53 6.71
C CYS A 63 -1.95 -5.99 8.04
N MET A 64 -3.11 -6.43 8.50
CA MET A 64 -3.60 -5.99 9.82
C MET A 64 -2.71 -6.48 10.97
N MET A 65 -2.27 -7.74 10.94
CA MET A 65 -1.43 -8.30 11.99
C MET A 65 -0.04 -7.66 12.04
N LEU A 66 0.50 -7.27 10.89
CA LEU A 66 1.77 -6.55 10.82
C LEU A 66 1.62 -5.05 11.10
N HIS A 67 0.40 -4.53 11.21
CA HIS A 67 0.19 -3.11 11.45
C HIS A 67 0.46 -2.77 12.92
N PRO A 68 1.35 -1.81 13.25
CA PRO A 68 1.73 -1.50 14.62
C PRO A 68 0.57 -1.06 15.52
N GLN A 69 -0.49 -0.51 14.92
CA GLN A 69 -1.69 -0.06 15.64
C GLN A 69 -2.70 -1.18 15.91
N TYR A 70 -2.76 -2.21 15.05
CA TYR A 70 -3.81 -3.22 15.10
C TYR A 70 -3.33 -4.47 15.83
N LYS A 71 -2.34 -5.17 15.26
CA LYS A 71 -1.79 -6.43 15.78
C LYS A 71 -2.91 -7.41 16.18
N MET A 72 -2.67 -8.29 17.15
CA MET A 72 -3.70 -9.16 17.74
C MET A 72 -4.77 -8.37 18.50
N SER A 73 -4.40 -7.23 19.09
CA SER A 73 -5.28 -6.47 19.97
C SER A 73 -6.52 -5.89 19.27
N TYR A 74 -6.42 -5.59 17.97
CA TYR A 74 -7.54 -5.09 17.19
C TYR A 74 -8.66 -6.12 17.12
N PHE A 75 -8.34 -7.37 16.79
CA PHE A 75 -9.34 -8.42 16.61
C PHE A 75 -10.10 -8.72 17.90
N SER A 76 -9.40 -8.68 19.05
CA SER A 76 -10.05 -8.79 20.36
C SER A 76 -10.99 -7.62 20.64
N LYS A 77 -10.59 -6.38 20.31
CA LYS A 77 -11.44 -5.19 20.50
C LYS A 77 -12.65 -5.19 19.56
N ALA A 78 -12.46 -5.62 18.32
CA ALA A 78 -13.51 -5.75 17.32
C ALA A 78 -14.44 -6.95 17.59
N SER A 79 -14.21 -7.72 18.66
CA SER A 79 -15.01 -8.89 19.05
C SER A 79 -15.15 -9.91 17.92
N TRP A 80 -14.07 -10.12 17.18
CA TRP A 80 -14.03 -11.19 16.17
C TRP A 80 -14.14 -12.56 16.83
N GLU A 81 -14.72 -13.50 16.08
CA GLU A 81 -14.77 -14.90 16.51
C GLU A 81 -13.35 -15.44 16.73
N ILE A 82 -13.17 -16.21 17.80
CA ILE A 82 -11.88 -16.78 18.18
C ILE A 82 -11.29 -17.60 17.02
N GLU A 83 -12.13 -18.35 16.30
CA GLU A 83 -11.72 -19.14 15.13
C GLU A 83 -11.10 -18.27 14.02
N TRP A 84 -11.57 -17.03 13.86
CA TRP A 84 -11.06 -16.11 12.84
C TRP A 84 -9.72 -15.53 13.25
N ILE A 85 -9.57 -15.24 14.56
CA ILE A 85 -8.30 -14.81 15.16
C ILE A 85 -7.25 -15.91 15.00
N ASP A 86 -7.61 -17.16 15.33
CA ASP A 86 -6.74 -18.32 15.18
C ASP A 86 -6.38 -18.56 13.73
N THR A 87 -7.33 -18.37 12.81
CA THR A 87 -7.06 -18.50 11.37
C THR A 87 -6.09 -17.41 10.88
N ALA A 88 -6.25 -16.16 11.33
CA ALA A 88 -5.32 -15.09 10.99
C ALA A 88 -3.90 -15.39 11.54
N HIS A 89 -3.82 -15.86 12.78
CA HIS A 89 -2.56 -16.25 13.43
C HIS A 89 -1.86 -17.41 12.71
N ARG A 90 -2.61 -18.43 12.30
CA ARG A 90 -2.09 -19.52 11.47
C ARG A 90 -1.57 -19.02 10.12
N ILE A 91 -2.30 -18.12 9.45
CA ILE A 91 -1.89 -17.57 8.14
C ILE A 91 -0.55 -16.82 8.25
N ILE A 92 -0.38 -16.00 9.29
CA ILE A 92 0.86 -15.22 9.45
C ILE A 92 2.05 -16.12 9.79
N GLN A 93 1.84 -17.16 10.61
CA GLN A 93 2.88 -18.15 10.89
C GLN A 93 3.26 -18.95 9.64
N GLU A 94 2.29 -19.43 8.87
CA GLU A 94 2.52 -20.20 7.64
C GLU A 94 3.35 -19.39 6.62
N GLU A 95 3.00 -18.12 6.39
CA GLU A 95 3.73 -17.25 5.48
C GLU A 95 5.14 -16.92 5.97
N TRP A 96 5.29 -16.68 7.28
CA TRP A 96 6.59 -16.46 7.90
C TRP A 96 7.53 -17.64 7.69
N GLU A 97 7.07 -18.86 8.00
CA GLU A 97 7.88 -20.07 7.88
C GLU A 97 8.18 -20.45 6.44
N THR A 98 7.23 -20.26 5.54
CA THR A 98 7.36 -20.68 4.13
C THR A 98 8.23 -19.73 3.32
N ARG A 99 8.06 -18.42 3.49
CA ARG A 99 8.67 -17.42 2.59
C ARG A 99 9.79 -16.62 3.20
N TYR A 100 9.74 -16.33 4.50
CA TYR A 100 10.65 -15.35 5.11
C TYR A 100 11.75 -16.04 5.92
N LYS A 101 11.44 -17.11 6.64
CA LYS A 101 12.41 -17.92 7.39
C LYS A 101 13.54 -18.51 6.51
N PRO A 102 13.29 -19.04 5.29
CA PRO A 102 14.33 -19.67 4.48
C PRO A 102 15.24 -18.67 3.74
N THR A 103 14.82 -17.41 3.63
CA THR A 103 15.57 -16.34 2.93
C THR A 103 16.61 -15.69 3.83
N ILE A 104 16.65 -16.05 5.11
CA ILE A 104 17.59 -15.52 6.09
C ILE A 104 18.92 -16.25 5.91
N ASP A 105 19.95 -15.54 5.47
CA ASP A 105 21.30 -16.07 5.43
C ASP A 105 21.79 -16.30 6.88
N PRO A 106 22.21 -17.53 7.25
CA PRO A 106 22.59 -17.88 8.62
C PRO A 106 23.78 -17.06 9.15
N SER A 107 24.54 -16.39 8.28
CA SER A 107 25.56 -15.43 8.67
C SER A 107 25.02 -14.20 9.44
N PHE A 108 23.77 -13.77 9.19
CA PHE A 108 23.13 -12.68 9.95
C PHE A 108 22.73 -13.10 11.38
N LEU A 109 22.48 -14.39 11.60
CA LEU A 109 22.19 -14.94 12.93
C LEU A 109 23.47 -15.07 13.78
N GLN A 110 24.65 -15.05 13.15
CA GLN A 110 25.94 -15.29 13.81
C GLN A 110 26.49 -14.06 14.57
N HIS A 111 25.99 -12.85 14.27
CA HIS A 111 26.33 -11.62 15.00
C HIS A 111 25.40 -11.34 16.19
N VAL A 112 24.35 -12.14 16.38
CA VAL A 112 23.50 -12.10 17.56
C VAL A 112 24.10 -13.08 18.56
N GLY A 113 25.08 -12.60 19.32
CA GLY A 113 25.82 -13.41 20.28
C GLY A 113 24.92 -14.16 21.25
N ASP A 114 25.25 -15.44 21.42
CA ASP A 114 25.01 -16.27 22.60
C ASP A 114 23.56 -16.30 23.13
N MET A 115 22.62 -16.88 22.36
CA MET A 115 21.42 -17.49 22.92
C MET A 115 21.13 -18.83 22.25
N THR A 116 21.09 -19.88 23.06
CA THR A 116 20.72 -21.26 22.70
C THR A 116 19.28 -21.36 22.17
N GLN A 117 19.13 -21.93 20.97
CA GLN A 117 17.91 -22.51 20.35
C GLN A 117 16.91 -21.54 19.65
N PRO A 118 16.02 -22.02 18.73
CA PRO A 118 15.71 -21.36 17.46
C PRO A 118 14.69 -20.21 17.61
N ASP A 119 15.18 -19.04 17.99
CA ASP A 119 14.41 -17.84 18.34
C ASP A 119 13.53 -17.20 17.24
N SER A 120 13.52 -17.74 16.01
CA SER A 120 12.74 -17.17 14.90
C SER A 120 11.21 -17.18 15.11
N VAL A 121 10.67 -18.15 15.87
CA VAL A 121 9.24 -18.22 16.22
C VAL A 121 8.90 -17.22 17.31
N TYR A 122 9.83 -17.01 18.26
CA TYR A 122 9.63 -16.08 19.37
C TYR A 122 9.60 -14.62 18.91
N VAL A 123 10.33 -14.26 17.86
CA VAL A 123 10.38 -12.89 17.34
C VAL A 123 9.00 -12.42 16.81
N LEU A 124 8.31 -13.26 16.03
CA LEU A 124 6.97 -12.93 15.52
C LEU A 124 5.93 -12.87 16.64
N GLU A 125 5.92 -13.88 17.53
CA GLU A 125 5.00 -13.90 18.67
C GLU A 125 5.23 -12.73 19.62
N ARG A 126 6.48 -12.38 19.89
CA ARG A 126 6.84 -11.21 20.71
C ARG A 126 6.35 -9.92 20.09
N TYR A 127 6.41 -9.79 18.76
CA TYR A 127 5.87 -8.63 18.07
C TYR A 127 4.35 -8.58 18.16
N LEU A 128 3.66 -9.67 17.85
CA LEU A 128 2.19 -9.73 17.87
C LEU A 128 1.59 -9.41 19.25
N ASN A 129 2.30 -9.79 20.32
CA ASN A 129 1.90 -9.55 21.71
C ASN A 129 2.44 -8.24 22.32
N SER A 130 3.27 -7.49 21.60
CA SER A 130 3.77 -6.19 22.06
C SER A 130 2.69 -5.10 22.06
N SER A 131 2.89 -4.02 22.83
CA SER A 131 1.96 -2.89 22.90
C SER A 131 1.68 -2.29 21.52
N THR A 132 0.47 -1.77 21.32
CA THR A 132 0.08 -1.10 20.07
C THR A 132 0.47 0.38 20.08
N ASP A 133 1.01 0.84 18.95
CA ASP A 133 1.50 2.22 18.79
C ASP A 133 0.55 3.02 17.89
N ALA A 134 -0.51 3.56 18.49
CA ALA A 134 -1.69 4.13 17.80
C ALA A 134 -1.44 5.33 16.86
N ASP A 135 -0.28 6.01 16.93
CA ASP A 135 0.00 7.22 16.15
C ASP A 135 1.11 7.03 15.10
N THR A 136 1.63 5.81 14.94
CA THR A 136 2.79 5.58 14.06
C THR A 136 2.36 5.16 12.66
N ASP A 137 2.87 5.86 11.65
CA ASP A 137 2.84 5.41 10.25
C ASP A 137 3.55 4.05 10.14
N PRO A 138 2.87 2.98 9.67
CA PRO A 138 3.44 1.64 9.63
C PRO A 138 4.73 1.58 8.85
N ILE A 139 4.86 2.33 7.75
CA ILE A 139 6.09 2.32 6.95
C ILE A 139 7.25 2.92 7.74
N LYS A 140 7.02 4.06 8.41
CA LYS A 140 8.05 4.70 9.26
C LYS A 140 8.42 3.83 10.45
N PHE A 141 7.44 3.18 11.08
CA PHE A 141 7.68 2.24 12.17
C PHE A 141 8.66 1.15 11.74
N TRP A 142 8.39 0.50 10.60
CA TRP A 142 9.23 -0.59 10.12
C TRP A 142 10.60 -0.13 9.63
N VAL A 143 10.69 1.05 9.00
CA VAL A 143 11.98 1.64 8.62
C VAL A 143 12.87 1.91 9.84
N LEU A 144 12.30 2.42 10.94
CA LEU A 144 13.05 2.64 12.19
C LEU A 144 13.47 1.33 12.89
N HIS A 145 12.82 0.22 12.58
CA HIS A 145 13.14 -1.10 13.14
C HIS A 145 14.13 -1.90 12.28
N LEU A 146 14.51 -1.41 11.09
CA LEU A 146 15.58 -1.99 10.27
C LEU A 146 16.96 -1.86 10.95
N ASP A 147 17.22 -0.74 11.62
CA ASP A 147 18.53 -0.43 12.20
C ASP A 147 18.76 -1.08 13.58
N LYS A 148 17.74 -1.71 14.17
CA LYS A 148 17.86 -2.34 15.50
C LYS A 148 18.46 -3.74 15.38
N PRO A 149 19.60 -4.04 16.03
CA PRO A 149 20.18 -5.39 16.01
C PRO A 149 19.19 -6.41 16.61
N GLY A 150 18.98 -7.52 15.91
CA GLY A 150 18.03 -8.57 16.29
C GLY A 150 16.58 -8.40 15.79
N SER A 151 16.23 -7.26 15.19
CA SER A 151 14.86 -7.02 14.66
C SER A 151 14.74 -7.21 13.15
N TYR A 152 15.85 -7.43 12.43
CA TYR A 152 15.95 -7.44 10.96
C TYR A 152 14.99 -8.39 10.23
N LEU A 153 14.44 -9.39 10.92
CA LEU A 153 13.56 -10.40 10.35
C LEU A 153 12.14 -9.89 10.08
N LEU A 154 11.60 -9.04 10.95
CA LEU A 154 10.23 -8.53 10.83
C LEU A 154 10.06 -7.41 9.79
N PRO A 155 11.01 -6.47 9.62
CA PRO A 155 10.96 -5.46 8.56
C PRO A 155 10.95 -6.05 7.15
N CYS A 156 11.66 -7.17 6.92
CA CYS A 156 11.59 -7.89 5.64
C CYS A 156 10.18 -8.37 5.33
N PHE A 157 9.48 -8.86 6.36
CA PHE A 157 8.08 -9.28 6.26
C PHE A 157 7.13 -8.09 6.11
N ALA A 158 7.42 -6.98 6.78
CA ALA A 158 6.66 -5.75 6.67
C ALA A 158 6.76 -5.04 5.31
N ASN A 159 7.75 -5.38 4.47
CA ASN A 159 7.77 -4.88 3.09
C ASN A 159 6.51 -5.26 2.29
N LEU A 160 5.71 -6.24 2.74
CA LEU A 160 4.36 -6.50 2.23
C LEU A 160 3.51 -5.22 2.15
N PHE A 161 3.64 -4.28 3.08
CA PHE A 161 2.90 -3.01 3.02
C PHE A 161 3.27 -2.11 1.83
N ILE A 162 4.50 -2.24 1.33
CA ILE A 162 5.03 -1.38 0.25
C ILE A 162 4.68 -1.97 -1.12
N TYR A 163 4.69 -3.30 -1.24
CA TYR A 163 4.48 -3.97 -2.51
C TYR A 163 3.01 -4.16 -2.90
N PHE A 164 2.09 -4.13 -1.94
CA PHE A 164 0.67 -4.42 -2.18
C PHE A 164 -0.20 -3.18 -1.92
N PRO A 165 -0.57 -2.40 -2.97
CA PRO A 165 -1.55 -1.34 -2.82
C PRO A 165 -2.96 -1.93 -2.64
N ALA A 166 -3.77 -1.30 -1.80
CA ALA A 166 -5.15 -1.75 -1.50
C ALA A 166 -6.13 -1.56 -2.65
N THR A 167 -5.79 -0.69 -3.58
CA THR A 167 -6.69 -0.31 -4.67
C THR A 167 -5.90 -0.16 -5.95
N SER A 168 -6.54 -0.46 -7.08
CA SER A 168 -6.08 -0.07 -8.41
C SER A 168 -6.14 1.44 -8.63
N THR A 169 -6.61 2.22 -7.65
CA THR A 169 -6.88 3.64 -7.84
C THR A 169 -5.64 4.41 -8.27
N ASP A 170 -4.44 4.10 -7.78
CA ASP A 170 -3.21 4.74 -8.25
C ASP A 170 -2.95 4.46 -9.75
N VAL A 171 -3.23 3.25 -10.19
CA VAL A 171 -3.17 2.84 -11.60
C VAL A 171 -4.29 3.50 -12.41
N GLU A 172 -5.49 3.66 -11.85
CA GLU A 172 -6.61 4.37 -12.48
C GLU A 172 -6.33 5.87 -12.63
N TRP A 173 -5.75 6.52 -11.63
CA TRP A 173 -5.29 7.91 -11.75
C TRP A 173 -4.24 8.01 -12.85
N LEU A 174 -3.30 7.07 -12.92
CA LEU A 174 -2.30 7.03 -13.99
C LEU A 174 -2.96 6.91 -15.37
N PHE A 175 -3.95 6.04 -15.52
CA PHE A 175 -4.68 5.86 -16.78
C PHE A 175 -5.61 7.03 -17.11
N LEU A 176 -6.28 7.64 -16.13
CA LEU A 176 -7.09 8.84 -16.31
C LEU A 176 -6.23 10.00 -16.81
N HIS A 177 -5.06 10.19 -16.21
CA HIS A 177 -4.10 11.18 -16.67
C HIS A 177 -3.51 10.85 -18.05
N GLY A 178 -3.21 9.58 -18.31
CA GLY A 178 -2.78 9.10 -19.63
C GLY A 178 -3.85 9.28 -20.70
N SER A 179 -5.12 9.11 -20.35
CA SER A 179 -6.26 9.26 -21.27
C SER A 179 -6.38 10.68 -21.82
N ALA A 180 -5.99 11.71 -21.04
CA ALA A 180 -5.92 13.07 -21.52
C ALA A 180 -4.88 13.25 -22.66
N GLN A 181 -3.82 12.44 -22.67
CA GLN A 181 -2.81 12.40 -23.74
C GLN A 181 -3.28 11.60 -24.96
N VAL A 182 -4.10 10.57 -24.75
CA VAL A 182 -4.61 9.68 -25.80
C VAL A 182 -5.81 10.29 -26.54
N SER A 183 -6.78 10.84 -25.82
CA SER A 183 -8.10 11.13 -26.41
C SER A 183 -8.36 12.59 -26.77
N LYS A 184 -7.68 13.56 -26.13
CA LYS A 184 -8.14 14.97 -26.22
C LYS A 184 -7.17 15.96 -26.87
N ARG A 185 -5.86 15.69 -26.94
CA ARG A 185 -4.89 16.73 -27.36
C ARG A 185 -3.79 16.33 -28.35
N ARG A 186 -3.64 15.06 -28.74
CA ARG A 186 -2.68 14.63 -29.78
C ARG A 186 -3.22 13.43 -30.54
N HIS A 187 -3.18 13.48 -31.86
CA HIS A 187 -3.67 12.41 -32.73
C HIS A 187 -2.54 11.37 -32.85
N SER A 188 -2.81 10.13 -32.45
CA SER A 188 -1.94 8.95 -32.63
C SER A 188 -0.50 9.08 -32.10
N LEU A 189 -0.32 8.95 -30.77
CA LEU A 189 0.98 8.61 -30.20
C LEU A 189 1.11 7.07 -30.14
N LEU A 190 2.28 6.55 -30.49
CA LEU A 190 2.59 5.14 -30.30
C LEU A 190 2.56 4.77 -28.82
N PHE A 191 2.20 3.51 -28.53
CA PHE A 191 2.07 3.00 -27.16
C PHE A 191 3.36 3.15 -26.36
N GLU A 192 4.51 2.93 -26.97
CA GLU A 192 5.84 3.08 -26.36
C GLU A 192 6.07 4.52 -25.90
N THR A 193 5.68 5.49 -26.72
CA THR A 193 5.83 6.92 -26.40
C THR A 193 4.90 7.32 -25.27
N LEU A 194 3.66 6.82 -25.26
CA LEU A 194 2.73 7.04 -24.16
C LEU A 194 3.27 6.48 -22.84
N ARG A 195 3.79 5.25 -22.86
CA ARG A 195 4.41 4.62 -21.68
C ARG A 195 5.59 5.44 -21.16
N CYS A 196 6.50 5.86 -22.04
CA CYS A 196 7.63 6.70 -21.65
C CYS A 196 7.20 8.03 -21.05
N LEU A 197 6.18 8.70 -21.61
CA LEU A 197 5.66 9.95 -21.07
C LEU A 197 5.02 9.78 -19.69
N ILE A 198 4.28 8.69 -19.49
CA ILE A 198 3.64 8.37 -18.21
C ILE A 198 4.71 8.12 -17.13
N VAL A 199 5.73 7.30 -17.44
CA VAL A 199 6.84 7.01 -16.51
C VAL A 199 7.64 8.28 -16.22
N LEU A 200 7.99 9.06 -17.25
CA LEU A 200 8.74 10.29 -17.10
C LEU A 200 7.99 11.29 -16.20
N ARG A 201 6.67 11.42 -16.39
CA ARG A 201 5.83 12.26 -15.53
C ARG A 201 5.88 11.78 -14.07
N SER A 202 5.75 10.48 -13.82
CA SER A 202 5.86 9.92 -12.46
C SER A 202 7.20 10.29 -11.81
N TRP A 203 8.31 10.24 -12.56
CA TRP A 203 9.62 10.65 -12.04
C TRP A 203 9.72 12.14 -11.75
N PHE A 204 9.08 13.00 -12.54
CA PHE A 204 8.97 14.43 -12.24
C PHE A 204 8.16 14.69 -10.98
N GLU A 205 7.01 14.03 -10.81
CA GLU A 205 6.17 14.14 -9.60
C GLU A 205 6.88 13.60 -8.35
N ALA A 206 7.71 12.58 -8.50
CA ALA A 206 8.55 12.03 -7.44
C ALA A 206 9.80 12.89 -7.13
N GLY A 207 10.07 13.94 -7.91
CA GLY A 207 11.26 14.80 -7.73
C GLY A 207 12.58 14.11 -8.10
N LEU A 208 12.54 12.97 -8.79
CA LEU A 208 13.72 12.20 -9.20
C LEU A 208 14.45 12.84 -10.39
N VAL A 209 13.77 13.73 -11.12
CA VAL A 209 14.32 14.41 -12.29
C VAL A 209 14.76 15.82 -11.91
N PRO A 210 16.05 16.19 -12.08
CA PRO A 210 16.51 17.55 -11.85
C PRO A 210 15.99 18.48 -12.95
N ILE A 211 14.84 19.11 -12.70
CA ILE A 211 14.10 19.97 -13.64
C ILE A 211 15.01 21.07 -14.21
N GLU A 212 15.85 21.68 -13.37
CA GLU A 212 16.74 22.77 -13.77
C GLU A 212 17.72 22.34 -14.87
N LYS A 213 18.36 21.17 -14.72
CA LYS A 213 19.27 20.62 -15.72
C LYS A 213 18.54 20.32 -17.03
N VAL A 214 17.33 19.79 -16.95
CA VAL A 214 16.48 19.50 -18.11
C VAL A 214 16.09 20.78 -18.85
N LEU A 215 15.71 21.84 -18.13
CA LEU A 215 15.37 23.13 -18.72
C LEU A 215 16.56 23.78 -19.43
N VAL A 216 17.75 23.72 -18.82
CA VAL A 216 19.00 24.21 -19.44
C VAL A 216 19.30 23.45 -20.72
N TYR A 217 19.19 22.12 -20.71
CA TYR A 217 19.38 21.28 -21.89
C TYR A 217 18.39 21.59 -23.02
N PHE A 218 17.09 21.77 -22.73
CA PHE A 218 16.12 22.11 -23.76
C PHE A 218 16.29 23.55 -24.29
N ARG A 219 16.77 24.48 -23.45
CA ARG A 219 17.11 25.84 -23.89
C ARG A 219 18.33 25.83 -24.82
N SER A 220 19.36 25.03 -24.55
CA SER A 220 20.54 24.92 -25.42
C SER A 220 20.22 24.29 -26.78
N LEU A 221 19.31 23.32 -26.82
CA LEU A 221 18.78 22.75 -28.06
C LEU A 221 18.02 23.77 -28.92
N LYS A 222 17.20 24.65 -28.30
CA LYS A 222 16.51 25.74 -29.02
C LYS A 222 17.50 26.76 -29.60
N SER A 223 18.59 27.04 -28.89
CA SER A 223 19.67 27.92 -29.39
C SER A 223 20.33 27.33 -30.63
N ARG A 224 20.71 26.04 -30.59
CA ARG A 224 21.34 25.34 -31.72
C ARG A 224 20.47 25.24 -32.98
N ARG A 225 19.13 25.15 -32.82
CA ARG A 225 18.20 25.15 -33.97
C ARG A 225 18.08 26.51 -34.66
N ARG A 226 18.29 27.63 -33.95
CA ARG A 226 18.27 28.98 -34.55
C ARG A 226 19.54 29.25 -35.36
N ASP A 227 20.70 28.79 -34.92
CA ASP A 227 21.95 29.00 -35.66
C ASP A 227 22.01 28.21 -36.98
N GLY A 228 21.26 27.10 -37.10
CA GLY A 228 21.22 26.28 -38.32
C GLY A 228 20.21 26.72 -39.39
N THR A 229 19.48 27.84 -39.21
CA THR A 229 18.45 28.32 -40.16
C THR A 229 18.79 29.64 -40.84
N VAL A 230 20.04 30.11 -40.75
CA VAL A 230 20.47 31.43 -41.28
C VAL A 230 21.32 31.33 -42.57
N ASP A 231 21.47 30.16 -43.20
CA ASP A 231 22.27 30.07 -44.43
C ASP A 231 21.60 29.23 -45.53
N SER A 232 20.78 29.89 -46.34
CA SER A 232 20.47 29.57 -47.75
C SER A 232 19.43 30.55 -48.28
N GLY A 233 19.89 31.76 -48.58
CA GLY A 233 19.09 32.80 -49.21
C GLY A 233 19.94 34.02 -49.49
N ASP A 234 20.62 33.98 -50.64
CA ASP A 234 20.88 35.12 -51.55
C ASP A 234 22.32 35.12 -52.11
N GLU A 235 22.49 34.52 -53.29
CA GLU A 235 23.37 35.09 -54.33
C GLU A 235 22.64 34.99 -55.68
N VAL A 236 22.29 36.16 -56.22
CA VAL A 236 21.98 36.42 -57.63
C VAL A 236 23.26 36.91 -58.29
#